data_AF-A0A351WNQ2-F1
#
_entry.id   AF-A0A351WNQ2-F1
#
_cell.length_a   1.000
_cell.length_b   1.000
_cell.length_c   1.000
_cell.angle_alpha   90.00
_cell.angle_beta   90.00
_cell.angle_gamma   90.00
#
_symmetry.space_group_name_H-M   'P 1'
#
loop_
_entity.id
_entity.type
_entity.pdbx_description
1 polymer ?
#
loop_
_entity_poly.entity_id
_entity_poly.type
_entity_poly.pdbx_seq_one_letter_code
_entity_poly.pdbx_strand_id
1 'polypeptide(L)'
;MEKGHKRFEELPVWRAGRELVRAVYEHTRRAPFSRDFGLCDQIQRAAVSITSNIAEGHERGSTADLIQFLFYAKGSAGETRSQLYNAEDLGYIDPSQAERLREAASEISRQLSAWIQSMQTLSFKQGPRFHKEQDQSGRDFIAKLGFKMTPKGAVKITEDEKLTEDRKTENGKKGGSEHR
;
A
#
# COMPACT_ATOMS: atom_id res chain seq x y z
N MET A 1 -4.00 30.19 -12.12
CA MET A 1 -3.64 29.67 -10.79
C MET A 1 -4.71 28.67 -10.41
N GLU A 2 -4.35 27.40 -10.33
CA GLU A 2 -5.27 26.32 -9.93
C GLU A 2 -5.63 26.54 -8.45
N LYS A 3 -6.93 26.69 -8.14
CA LYS A 3 -7.39 26.94 -6.77
C LYS A 3 -7.10 25.70 -5.93
N GLY A 4 -6.07 25.75 -5.09
CA GLY A 4 -5.82 24.72 -4.09
C GLY A 4 -7.00 24.61 -3.12
N HIS A 5 -7.36 23.38 -2.75
CA HIS A 5 -8.41 23.11 -1.77
C HIS A 5 -8.00 23.65 -0.39
N LYS A 6 -8.78 24.58 0.16
CA LYS A 6 -8.47 25.21 1.46
C LYS A 6 -8.82 24.34 2.65
N ARG A 7 -9.70 23.36 2.45
CA ARG A 7 -10.17 22.44 3.49
C ARG A 7 -10.18 21.01 2.95
N PHE A 8 -9.90 20.03 3.80
CA PHE A 8 -9.85 18.63 3.38
C PHE A 8 -11.20 18.11 2.88
N GLU A 9 -12.33 18.68 3.33
CA GLU A 9 -13.68 18.29 2.91
C GLU A 9 -13.96 18.62 1.43
N GLU A 10 -13.11 19.44 0.81
CA GLU A 10 -13.17 19.76 -0.61
C GLU A 10 -12.41 18.75 -1.47
N LEU A 11 -11.56 17.91 -0.86
CA LEU A 11 -10.75 16.93 -1.57
C LEU A 11 -11.63 15.78 -2.10
N PRO A 12 -11.61 15.50 -3.42
CA PRO A 12 -12.37 14.39 -4.00
C PRO A 12 -12.07 13.04 -3.35
N VAL A 13 -10.79 12.77 -3.06
CA VAL A 13 -10.35 11.51 -2.43
C VAL A 13 -10.86 11.35 -1.00
N TRP A 14 -11.01 12.44 -0.24
CA TRP A 14 -11.60 12.39 1.09
C TRP A 14 -13.10 12.11 1.03
N ARG A 15 -13.81 12.74 0.09
CA ARG A 15 -15.25 12.48 -0.13
C ARG A 15 -15.49 11.04 -0.55
N ALA A 16 -14.67 10.50 -1.46
CA ALA A 16 -14.72 9.10 -1.84
C ALA A 16 -14.47 8.17 -0.63
N GLY A 17 -13.48 8.49 0.21
CA GLY A 17 -13.23 7.78 1.47
C GLY A 17 -14.45 7.78 2.40
N ARG A 18 -15.15 8.92 2.51
CA ARG A 18 -16.37 9.02 3.31
C ARG A 18 -17.52 8.15 2.81
N GLU A 19 -17.70 8.08 1.50
CA GLU A 19 -18.71 7.21 0.90
C GLU A 19 -18.35 5.74 1.11
N LEU A 20 -17.07 5.37 0.99
CA LEU A 20 -16.59 4.04 1.33
C LEU A 20 -16.85 3.69 2.80
N VAL A 21 -16.58 4.60 3.74
CA VAL A 21 -16.89 4.41 5.18
C VAL A 21 -18.37 4.11 5.36
N ARG A 22 -19.27 4.93 4.79
CA ARG A 22 -20.72 4.70 4.89
C ARG A 22 -21.08 3.29 4.40
N ALA A 23 -20.60 2.91 3.22
CA ALA A 23 -20.92 1.63 2.62
C ALA A 23 -20.38 0.44 3.44
N VAL A 24 -19.16 0.52 3.97
CA VAL A 24 -18.61 -0.50 4.88
C VAL A 24 -19.48 -0.67 6.12
N TYR A 25 -19.92 0.43 6.74
CA TYR A 25 -20.82 0.38 7.90
C TYR A 25 -22.20 -0.20 7.54
N GLU A 26 -22.74 0.10 6.37
CA GLU A 26 -24.01 -0.49 5.92
C GLU A 26 -23.94 -2.01 5.76
N HIS A 27 -22.83 -2.55 5.25
CA HIS A 27 -22.64 -3.99 5.09
C HIS A 27 -22.34 -4.71 6.41
N THR A 28 -21.44 -4.16 7.23
CA THR A 28 -21.07 -4.74 8.53
C THR A 28 -22.21 -4.75 9.54
N ARG A 29 -23.25 -3.93 9.36
CA ARG A 29 -24.46 -3.95 10.21
C ARG A 29 -25.48 -5.04 9.84
N ARG A 30 -25.28 -5.77 8.75
CA ARG A 30 -26.21 -6.82 8.27
C ARG A 30 -25.75 -8.19 8.74
N ALA A 31 -26.69 -9.10 9.01
CA ALA A 31 -26.36 -10.49 9.27
C ALA A 31 -25.99 -11.21 7.96
N PRO A 32 -25.05 -12.17 7.95
CA PRO A 32 -24.33 -12.68 9.13
C PRO A 32 -23.13 -11.81 9.57
N PHE A 33 -22.67 -10.86 8.74
CA PHE A 33 -21.48 -10.04 8.99
C PHE A 33 -21.44 -9.42 10.39
N SER A 34 -22.54 -8.77 10.80
CA SER A 34 -22.70 -8.12 12.12
C SER A 34 -22.47 -9.00 13.35
N ARG A 35 -22.40 -10.32 13.20
CA ARG A 35 -22.12 -11.26 14.29
C ARG A 35 -20.63 -11.51 14.50
N ASP A 36 -19.80 -11.21 13.51
CA ASP A 36 -18.34 -11.23 13.64
C ASP A 36 -17.85 -9.84 14.03
N PHE A 37 -17.86 -9.56 15.33
CA PHE A 37 -17.44 -8.28 15.89
C PHE A 37 -15.96 -7.98 15.59
N GLY A 38 -15.10 -9.00 15.48
CA GLY A 38 -13.68 -8.83 15.23
C GLY A 38 -13.42 -8.30 13.83
N LEU A 39 -13.99 -8.97 12.81
CA LEU A 39 -13.84 -8.54 11.43
C LEU A 39 -14.56 -7.21 11.18
N CYS A 40 -15.73 -7.00 11.80
CA CYS A 40 -16.46 -5.73 11.72
C CYS A 40 -15.63 -4.56 12.26
N ASP A 41 -15.01 -4.68 13.44
CA ASP A 41 -14.19 -3.60 14.01
C ASP A 41 -12.99 -3.29 13.11
N GLN A 42 -12.27 -4.31 12.66
CA GLN A 42 -11.07 -4.14 11.83
C GLN A 42 -11.37 -3.43 10.51
N ILE A 43 -12.39 -3.87 9.76
CA ILE A 43 -12.72 -3.26 8.48
C ILE A 43 -13.29 -1.83 8.65
N GLN A 44 -14.10 -1.58 9.68
CA GLN A 44 -14.64 -0.25 9.96
C GLN A 44 -13.54 0.74 10.34
N ARG A 45 -12.59 0.32 11.20
CA ARG A 45 -11.44 1.14 11.60
C ARG A 45 -10.52 1.43 10.42
N ALA A 46 -10.22 0.43 9.60
CA ALA A 46 -9.44 0.62 8.39
C ALA A 46 -10.10 1.64 7.45
N ALA A 47 -11.40 1.52 7.19
CA ALA A 47 -12.11 2.46 6.33
C ALA A 47 -12.10 3.90 6.91
N VAL A 48 -12.38 4.07 8.20
CA VAL A 48 -12.39 5.39 8.87
C VAL A 48 -11.01 6.04 8.87
N SER A 49 -9.96 5.23 9.06
CA SER A 49 -8.57 5.66 9.07
C SER A 49 -8.15 6.34 7.75
N ILE A 50 -8.72 5.95 6.61
CA ILE A 50 -8.47 6.62 5.32
C ILE A 50 -8.81 8.11 5.41
N THR A 51 -10.04 8.43 5.81
CA THR A 51 -10.49 9.83 5.90
C THR A 51 -9.82 10.60 7.03
N SER A 52 -9.53 9.93 8.14
CA SER A 52 -8.89 10.53 9.32
C SER A 52 -7.47 10.96 9.00
N ASN A 53 -6.67 10.09 8.36
CA ASN A 53 -5.31 10.42 7.96
C ASN A 53 -5.27 11.52 6.89
N ILE A 54 -6.20 11.56 5.92
CA ILE A 54 -6.24 12.65 4.94
C ILE A 54 -6.49 13.99 5.62
N ALA A 55 -7.46 14.05 6.55
CA ALA A 55 -7.76 15.27 7.30
C ALA A 55 -6.57 15.70 8.18
N GLU A 56 -6.00 14.76 8.93
CA GLU A 56 -4.87 15.05 9.81
C GLU A 56 -3.64 15.52 9.05
N GLY A 57 -3.31 14.89 7.92
CA GLY A 57 -2.22 15.34 7.06
C GLY A 57 -2.44 16.73 6.47
N HIS A 58 -3.69 17.05 6.11
CA HIS A 58 -4.04 18.37 5.54
C HIS A 58 -3.91 19.51 6.57
N GLU A 59 -4.27 19.25 7.84
CA GLU A 59 -4.21 20.24 8.93
C GLU A 59 -2.79 20.47 9.50
N ARG A 60 -1.84 19.55 9.30
CA ARG A 60 -0.47 19.63 9.89
C ARG A 60 0.50 20.59 9.20
N GLY A 61 0.10 21.21 8.07
CA GLY A 61 0.77 22.37 7.49
C GLY A 61 2.08 22.14 6.72
N SER A 62 2.78 21.00 6.90
CA SER A 62 4.00 20.66 6.13
C SER A 62 3.74 19.64 5.02
N THR A 63 4.42 19.81 3.87
CA THR A 63 4.30 18.86 2.74
C THR A 63 4.80 17.46 3.09
N ALA A 64 5.85 17.38 3.92
CA ALA A 64 6.43 16.10 4.33
C ALA A 64 5.45 15.30 5.22
N ASP A 65 4.86 15.96 6.21
CA ASP A 65 3.85 15.33 7.07
C ASP A 65 2.64 14.93 6.24
N LEU A 66 2.12 15.82 5.38
CA LEU A 66 1.01 15.50 4.50
C LEU A 66 1.29 14.23 3.68
N ILE A 67 2.45 14.12 3.02
CA ILE A 67 2.83 12.92 2.26
C ILE A 67 2.82 11.67 3.15
N GLN A 68 3.39 11.74 4.37
CA GLN A 68 3.42 10.61 5.30
C GLN A 68 2.00 10.15 5.68
N PHE A 69 1.11 11.08 6.03
CA PHE A 69 -0.28 10.78 6.34
C PHE A 69 -1.04 10.20 5.14
N LEU A 70 -0.78 10.67 3.92
CA LEU A 70 -1.38 10.07 2.72
C LEU A 70 -0.89 8.63 2.48
N PHE A 71 0.35 8.29 2.83
CA PHE A 71 0.82 6.90 2.80
C PHE A 71 0.07 6.03 3.82
N TYR A 72 -0.21 6.54 5.03
CA TYR A 72 -1.05 5.83 6.00
C TYR A 72 -2.47 5.63 5.49
N ALA A 73 -3.09 6.67 4.93
CA ALA A 73 -4.41 6.57 4.31
C ALA A 73 -4.44 5.51 3.19
N LYS A 74 -3.39 5.46 2.35
CA LYS A 74 -3.25 4.47 1.29
C LYS A 74 -3.09 3.04 1.85
N GLY A 75 -2.33 2.89 2.94
CA GLY A 75 -2.22 1.63 3.68
C GLY A 75 -3.57 1.14 4.18
N SER A 76 -4.35 2.02 4.81
CA SER A 76 -5.70 1.71 5.29
C SER A 76 -6.69 1.35 4.17
N ALA A 77 -6.55 1.94 2.97
CA ALA A 77 -7.31 1.50 1.79
C ALA A 77 -6.93 0.08 1.35
N GLY A 78 -5.64 -0.28 1.44
CA GLY A 78 -5.15 -1.64 1.22
C GLY A 78 -5.73 -2.64 2.23
N GLU A 79 -5.69 -2.30 3.51
CA GLU A 79 -6.26 -3.11 4.59
C GLU A 79 -7.78 -3.32 4.42
N THR A 80 -8.52 -2.26 4.10
CA THR A 80 -9.96 -2.35 3.82
C THR A 80 -10.26 -3.38 2.72
N ARG A 81 -9.48 -3.38 1.62
CA ARG A 81 -9.63 -4.39 0.55
C ARG A 81 -9.35 -5.80 1.04
N SER A 82 -8.30 -5.99 1.83
CA SER A 82 -7.94 -7.29 2.39
C SER A 82 -9.09 -7.85 3.25
N GLN A 83 -9.68 -7.01 4.09
CA GLN A 83 -10.79 -7.44 4.95
C GLN A 83 -12.08 -7.70 4.16
N LEU A 84 -12.29 -7.03 3.04
CA LEU A 84 -13.41 -7.32 2.13
C LEU A 84 -13.26 -8.70 1.46
N TYR A 85 -12.04 -9.13 1.11
CA TYR A 85 -11.81 -10.50 0.66
C TYR A 85 -12.14 -11.52 1.76
N ASN A 86 -11.64 -11.29 2.98
CA ASN A 86 -11.96 -12.17 4.12
C ASN A 86 -13.49 -12.26 4.35
N ALA A 87 -14.20 -11.14 4.28
CA ALA A 87 -15.65 -11.11 4.44
C ALA A 87 -16.39 -11.86 3.31
N GLU A 88 -15.89 -11.79 2.07
CA GLU A 88 -16.45 -12.55 0.94
C GLU A 88 -16.21 -14.05 1.11
N ASP A 89 -14.98 -14.46 1.44
CA ASP A 89 -14.61 -15.87 1.63
C ASP A 89 -15.42 -16.54 2.76
N LEU A 90 -15.77 -15.76 3.79
CA LEU A 90 -16.63 -16.20 4.90
C LEU A 90 -18.13 -16.16 4.57
N GLY A 91 -18.52 -15.69 3.38
CA GLY A 91 -19.91 -15.57 2.94
C GLY A 91 -20.69 -14.47 3.68
N TYR A 92 -20.02 -13.46 4.22
CA TYR A 92 -20.64 -12.38 4.99
C TYR A 92 -21.17 -11.24 4.12
N ILE A 93 -20.65 -11.14 2.91
CA ILE A 93 -21.03 -10.15 1.91
C ILE A 93 -21.16 -10.84 0.55
N ASP A 94 -22.15 -10.40 -0.24
CA ASP A 94 -22.31 -10.86 -1.62
C ASP A 94 -21.07 -10.49 -2.46
N PRO A 95 -20.53 -11.40 -3.28
CA PRO A 95 -19.34 -11.15 -4.10
C PRO A 95 -19.41 -9.87 -4.95
N SER A 96 -20.58 -9.55 -5.53
CA SER A 96 -20.72 -8.35 -6.34
C SER A 96 -20.65 -7.06 -5.50
N GLN A 97 -21.13 -7.10 -4.26
CA GLN A 97 -21.03 -5.99 -3.32
C GLN A 97 -19.59 -5.84 -2.81
N ALA A 98 -18.94 -6.97 -2.48
CA ALA A 98 -17.55 -6.99 -2.06
C ALA A 98 -16.64 -6.40 -3.13
N GLU A 99 -16.84 -6.78 -4.40
CA GLU A 99 -16.08 -6.23 -5.53
C GLU A 99 -16.27 -4.73 -5.67
N ARG A 100 -17.50 -4.22 -5.63
CA ARG A 100 -17.76 -2.77 -5.69
C ARG A 100 -17.04 -1.99 -4.58
N LEU A 101 -17.03 -2.52 -3.36
CA LEU A 101 -16.32 -1.88 -2.24
C LEU A 101 -14.80 -1.94 -2.44
N ARG A 102 -14.27 -3.05 -2.97
CA ARG A 102 -12.84 -3.19 -3.28
C ARG A 102 -12.41 -2.25 -4.39
N GLU A 103 -13.21 -2.10 -5.44
CA GLU A 103 -12.97 -1.15 -6.52
C GLU A 103 -12.95 0.29 -5.99
N ALA A 104 -13.92 0.67 -5.14
CA ALA A 104 -13.94 1.98 -4.49
C ALA A 104 -12.68 2.23 -3.66
N ALA A 105 -12.25 1.26 -2.84
CA ALA A 105 -11.01 1.36 -2.07
C ALA A 105 -9.75 1.41 -2.96
N SER A 106 -9.76 0.68 -4.08
CA SER A 106 -8.67 0.68 -5.06
C SER A 106 -8.52 2.03 -5.76
N GLU A 107 -9.65 2.63 -6.13
CA GLU A 107 -9.70 3.96 -6.74
C GLU A 107 -9.20 5.05 -5.77
N ILE A 108 -9.59 4.98 -4.49
CA ILE A 108 -9.03 5.83 -3.44
C ILE A 108 -7.50 5.68 -3.36
N SER A 109 -7.00 4.43 -3.31
CA SER A 109 -5.55 4.17 -3.31
C SER A 109 -4.83 4.75 -4.53
N ARG A 110 -5.46 4.72 -5.71
CA ARG A 110 -4.92 5.31 -6.94
C ARG A 110 -4.88 6.83 -6.86
N GLN A 111 -5.94 7.48 -6.37
CA GLN A 111 -5.98 8.92 -6.15
C GLN A 111 -4.92 9.39 -5.15
N LEU A 112 -4.79 8.68 -4.01
CA LEU A 112 -3.74 8.95 -3.02
C LEU A 112 -2.35 8.79 -3.62
N SER A 113 -2.12 7.73 -4.39
CA SER A 113 -0.82 7.52 -5.06
C SER A 113 -0.47 8.64 -6.03
N ALA A 114 -1.44 9.07 -6.85
CA ALA A 114 -1.25 10.17 -7.79
C ALA A 114 -0.95 11.49 -7.06
N TRP A 115 -1.63 11.76 -5.95
CA TRP A 115 -1.41 12.96 -5.15
C TRP A 115 -0.04 12.96 -4.45
N ILE A 116 0.36 11.83 -3.86
CA ILE A 116 1.70 11.67 -3.28
C ILE A 116 2.77 11.95 -4.35
N GLN A 117 2.63 11.35 -5.54
CA GLN A 117 3.60 11.52 -6.64
C GLN A 117 3.67 12.97 -7.13
N SER A 118 2.52 13.66 -7.24
CA SER A 118 2.51 15.06 -7.66
C SER A 118 3.24 15.96 -6.64
N MET A 119 3.03 15.73 -5.34
CA MET A 119 3.70 16.50 -4.29
C MET A 119 5.20 16.19 -4.20
N GLN A 120 5.60 14.93 -4.36
CA GLN A 120 7.02 14.55 -4.40
C GLN A 120 7.73 15.16 -5.60
N THR A 121 7.09 15.22 -6.78
CA THR A 121 7.66 15.83 -7.98
C THR A 121 7.79 17.35 -7.82
N LEU A 122 6.81 18.01 -7.18
CA LEU A 122 6.87 19.44 -6.86
C LEU A 122 7.97 19.75 -5.84
N SER A 123 8.11 18.90 -4.81
CA SER A 123 9.19 19.01 -3.82
C SER A 123 10.56 18.78 -4.47
N PHE A 124 10.66 17.87 -5.45
CA PHE A 124 11.92 17.59 -6.17
C PHE A 124 12.35 18.73 -7.10
N LYS A 125 11.40 19.50 -7.65
CA LYS A 125 11.73 20.71 -8.42
C LYS A 125 12.32 21.84 -7.57
N GLN A 126 12.18 21.78 -6.24
CA GLN A 126 12.77 22.74 -5.29
C GLN A 126 13.87 22.13 -4.39
N GLY A 127 14.29 20.88 -4.62
CA GLY A 127 15.27 20.17 -3.78
C GLY A 127 16.49 19.65 -4.57
N PRO A 128 17.61 19.31 -3.89
CA PRO A 128 18.79 18.78 -4.55
C PRO A 128 18.47 17.44 -5.25
N ARG A 129 19.01 17.24 -6.45
CA ARG A 129 18.83 16.02 -7.25
C ARG A 129 19.40 14.80 -6.51
N PHE A 130 18.54 13.97 -5.91
CA PHE A 130 18.95 12.65 -5.44
C PHE A 130 18.86 11.61 -6.56
N HIS A 131 19.98 10.94 -6.83
CA HIS A 131 20.00 9.72 -7.62
C HIS A 131 19.25 8.63 -6.85
N LYS A 132 18.31 7.93 -7.51
CA LYS A 132 17.68 6.73 -6.95
C LYS A 132 18.76 5.65 -6.77
N GLU A 133 19.21 5.42 -5.54
CA GLU A 133 19.80 4.13 -5.21
C GLU A 133 18.68 3.07 -5.29
N GLN A 134 18.95 1.98 -6.01
CA GLN A 134 18.02 0.86 -6.11
C GLN A 134 17.97 0.17 -4.76
N ASP A 135 16.82 0.24 -4.08
CA ASP A 135 16.58 -0.48 -2.84
C ASP A 135 16.66 -2.00 -3.08
N GLN A 136 17.75 -2.60 -2.59
CA GLN A 136 18.08 -4.01 -2.75
C GLN A 136 17.30 -4.90 -1.77
N SER A 137 16.71 -4.34 -0.72
CA SER A 137 16.05 -5.07 0.37
C SER A 137 14.86 -5.92 -0.11
N GLY A 138 14.08 -5.41 -1.06
CA GLY A 138 12.98 -6.15 -1.67
C GLY A 138 13.43 -7.34 -2.53
N ARG A 139 14.60 -7.24 -3.19
CA ARG A 139 15.17 -8.35 -3.96
C ARG A 139 15.69 -9.45 -3.02
N ASP A 140 16.32 -9.04 -1.93
CA ASP A 140 16.90 -9.97 -0.94
C ASP A 140 15.80 -10.74 -0.19
N PHE A 141 14.67 -10.10 0.10
CA PHE A 141 13.51 -10.76 0.71
C PHE A 141 12.89 -11.82 -0.23
N ILE A 142 12.72 -11.49 -1.51
CA ILE A 142 12.15 -12.40 -2.51
C ILE A 142 13.09 -13.60 -2.77
N ALA A 143 14.41 -13.35 -2.79
CA ALA A 143 15.42 -14.40 -2.87
C ALA A 143 15.38 -15.36 -1.67
N LYS A 144 15.22 -14.85 -0.45
CA LYS A 144 15.05 -15.68 0.77
C LYS A 144 13.83 -16.59 0.72
N LEU A 145 12.76 -16.18 0.02
CA LEU A 145 11.57 -16.99 -0.20
C LEU A 145 11.73 -18.02 -1.34
N GLY A 146 12.90 -18.10 -1.97
CA GLY A 146 13.19 -19.02 -3.07
C GLY A 146 12.64 -18.55 -4.42
N PHE A 147 12.46 -17.23 -4.59
CA PHE A 147 12.01 -16.63 -5.84
C PHE A 147 13.06 -15.65 -6.37
N LYS A 148 13.16 -15.54 -7.69
CA LYS A 148 14.02 -14.58 -8.39
C LYS A 148 13.16 -13.57 -9.13
N MET A 149 13.52 -12.30 -9.01
CA MET A 149 12.81 -11.24 -9.73
C MET A 149 13.26 -11.16 -11.18
N THR A 150 12.31 -11.21 -12.12
CA THR A 150 12.54 -11.01 -13.56
C THR A 150 11.74 -9.80 -14.06
N PRO A 151 12.02 -9.26 -15.25
CA PRO A 151 11.21 -8.19 -15.84
C PRO A 151 9.72 -8.53 -16.02
N LYS A 152 9.36 -9.83 -15.97
CA LYS A 152 7.97 -10.32 -16.10
C LYS A 152 7.33 -10.70 -14.75
N GLY A 153 8.04 -10.51 -13.62
CA GLY A 153 7.57 -10.86 -12.27
C GLY A 153 8.50 -11.83 -11.52
N ALA A 154 8.10 -12.24 -10.31
CA ALA A 154 8.86 -13.16 -9.49
C ALA A 154 8.64 -14.61 -9.95
N VAL A 155 9.73 -15.35 -10.18
CA VAL A 155 9.72 -16.75 -10.66
C VAL A 155 10.41 -17.63 -9.62
N LYS A 156 9.86 -18.82 -9.37
CA LYS A 156 10.42 -19.77 -8.38
C LYS A 156 11.77 -20.29 -8.86
N ILE A 157 12.77 -20.28 -7.98
CA ILE A 157 14.11 -20.79 -8.26
C ILE A 157 14.05 -22.32 -8.24
N THR A 158 14.54 -22.98 -9.31
CA THR A 158 14.61 -24.44 -9.41
C THR A 158 15.82 -24.99 -8.64
N GLU A 159 15.82 -26.27 -8.29
CA GLU A 159 16.93 -26.87 -7.53
C GLU A 159 18.28 -26.83 -8.27
N ASP A 160 18.26 -26.93 -9.61
CA ASP A 160 19.45 -26.85 -10.45
C ASP A 160 20.11 -25.45 -10.41
N GLU A 161 19.32 -24.38 -10.22
CA GLU A 161 19.85 -23.02 -10.14
C GLU A 161 20.50 -22.73 -8.77
N LYS A 162 19.97 -23.31 -7.68
CA LYS A 162 20.55 -23.15 -6.33
C LYS A 162 22.00 -23.65 -6.25
N LEU A 163 22.30 -24.78 -6.89
CA LEU A 163 23.63 -25.39 -6.93
C LEU A 163 24.69 -24.54 -7.65
N THR A 164 24.27 -23.59 -8.50
CA THR A 164 25.19 -22.71 -9.23
C THR A 164 25.54 -21.41 -8.50
N GLU A 165 24.69 -20.94 -7.57
CA GLU A 165 24.99 -19.77 -6.73
C GLU A 165 25.94 -20.11 -5.58
N ASP A 166 25.76 -21.27 -4.93
CA ASP A 166 26.62 -21.71 -3.82
C ASP A 166 28.09 -21.88 -4.24
N ARG A 167 28.34 -22.33 -5.48
CA ARG A 167 29.71 -22.45 -6.04
C ARG A 167 30.40 -21.10 -6.28
N LYS A 168 29.64 -20.01 -6.48
CA LYS A 168 30.23 -18.66 -6.66
C LYS A 168 30.66 -18.04 -5.34
N THR A 169 29.95 -18.32 -4.25
CA THR A 169 30.31 -17.86 -2.90
C THR A 169 31.54 -18.55 -2.32
N GLU A 170 31.81 -19.82 -2.68
CA GLU A 170 33.01 -20.53 -2.24
C GLU A 170 34.29 -20.08 -2.95
N ASN A 171 34.23 -19.78 -4.26
CA ASN A 171 35.39 -19.31 -5.01
C ASN A 171 35.79 -17.86 -4.69
N GLY A 172 34.90 -17.04 -4.12
CA GLY A 172 35.19 -15.67 -3.70
C GLY A 172 36.03 -15.56 -2.41
N LYS A 173 36.12 -16.62 -1.60
CA LYS A 173 36.89 -16.62 -0.33
C LYS A 173 38.36 -17.04 -0.47
N LYS A 174 38.79 -17.59 -1.63
CA LYS A 174 40.17 -18.06 -1.83
C LYS A 174 41.13 -17.04 -2.47
N GLY A 175 40.68 -15.84 -2.81
CA GLY A 175 41.50 -14.82 -3.50
C GLY A 175 42.15 -13.76 -2.59
N GLY A 176 42.15 -13.95 -1.26
CA GLY A 176 42.51 -12.92 -0.30
C GLY A 176 43.68 -13.28 0.62
N SER A 177 44.79 -13.80 0.10
CA SER A 177 46.06 -13.76 0.83
C SER A 177 47.24 -13.91 -0.13
N GLU A 178 47.86 -12.80 -0.50
CA GLU A 178 49.31 -12.68 -0.79
C GLU A 178 49.58 -11.25 -1.26
N HIS A 179 50.28 -10.47 -0.44
CA HIS A 179 51.38 -9.58 -0.83
C HIS A 179 51.91 -8.89 0.45
N ARG A 180 53.06 -9.36 0.92
CA ARG A 180 54.07 -8.58 1.65
C ARG A 180 55.23 -8.41 0.70
#